data_AF-A0A7Y7NJ45-F1
#
_entry.id   AF-A0A7Y7NJ45-F1
#
_cell.length_a   1.000
_cell.length_b   1.000
_cell.length_c   1.000
_cell.angle_alpha   90.00
_cell.angle_beta   90.00
_cell.angle_gamma   90.00
#
_symmetry.space_group_name_H-M   'P 1'
#
loop_
_entity.id
_entity.type
_entity.pdbx_description
1 polymer ?
#
loop_
_entity_poly.entity_id
_entity_poly.type
_entity_poly.pdbx_seq_one_letter_code
_entity_poly.pdbx_strand_id
1 'polypeptide(L)'
;MRRLIFFSLIFFCGCSSLELFTSLPENAVTKNDYRFYDANSKIRYQITNEEKNLIIRLNTVEIPTIMKILRSGLTFYFDVNGKKQTKVYFQYPIAHNGQMSVAPERPEFLKGQRPEMDIKGMLVKASKIGVFVSNDKTEEISVLSPNSEIRVNVEALNNSEITYELSIPFTKISANGTPALSNLSIGIVSEKLEMHTKTGSKHEGMQEGGSPGGMQGGTPPNGRGRQGGMQDSDRPDDEPNMASMSTSVEFWFKVDLAK
;
A
#
# COMPACT_ATOMS: atom_id res chain seq x y z
N MET A 1 -38.12 52.71 -6.15
CA MET A 1 -38.16 51.35 -6.73
C MET A 1 -36.75 50.78 -6.74
N ARG A 2 -36.40 49.93 -5.77
CA ARG A 2 -35.05 49.34 -5.61
C ARG A 2 -35.12 47.91 -6.15
N ARG A 3 -34.45 47.64 -7.27
CA ARG A 3 -34.37 46.29 -7.87
C ARG A 3 -33.28 45.50 -7.13
N LEU A 4 -33.70 44.47 -6.39
CA LEU A 4 -32.82 43.45 -5.83
C LEU A 4 -32.51 42.43 -6.95
N ILE A 5 -31.26 42.42 -7.40
CA ILE A 5 -30.74 41.41 -8.32
C ILE A 5 -30.31 40.22 -7.47
N PHE A 6 -31.06 39.12 -7.53
CA PHE A 6 -30.65 37.84 -6.96
C PHE A 6 -29.60 37.19 -7.87
N PHE A 7 -28.34 37.21 -7.44
CA PHE A 7 -27.29 36.38 -8.03
C PHE A 7 -27.49 34.95 -7.52
N SER A 8 -28.05 34.09 -8.37
CA SER A 8 -28.11 32.64 -8.13
C SER A 8 -26.70 32.07 -8.33
N LEU A 9 -26.05 31.69 -7.22
CA LEU A 9 -24.81 30.92 -7.24
C LEU A 9 -25.12 29.49 -7.68
N ILE A 10 -24.81 29.17 -8.93
CA ILE A 10 -24.84 27.80 -9.45
C ILE A 10 -23.59 27.09 -8.90
N PHE A 11 -23.78 26.27 -7.87
CA PHE A 11 -22.76 25.31 -7.42
C PHE A 11 -22.66 24.18 -8.44
N PHE A 12 -21.64 24.22 -9.29
CA PHE A 12 -21.21 23.07 -10.08
C PHE A 12 -20.58 22.03 -9.13
N CYS A 13 -21.40 21.13 -8.57
CA CYS A 13 -20.92 19.86 -8.05
C CYS A 13 -20.42 19.03 -9.23
N GLY A 14 -19.16 19.23 -9.62
CA GLY A 14 -18.47 18.39 -10.58
C GLY A 14 -18.30 16.99 -10.00
N CYS A 15 -19.27 16.13 -10.25
CA CYS A 15 -19.11 14.69 -10.05
C CYS A 15 -18.11 14.22 -11.11
N SER A 16 -16.81 14.20 -10.79
CA SER A 16 -15.79 13.67 -11.71
C SER A 16 -16.13 12.21 -11.99
N SER A 17 -16.56 11.92 -13.22
CA SER A 17 -16.85 10.56 -13.64
C SER A 17 -15.57 9.75 -13.61
N LEU A 18 -15.65 8.52 -13.10
CA LEU A 18 -14.56 7.55 -13.17
C LEU A 18 -14.11 7.34 -14.62
N GLU A 19 -12.80 7.21 -14.80
CA GLU A 19 -12.22 6.80 -16.08
C GLU A 19 -12.70 5.40 -16.44
N LEU A 20 -13.05 5.17 -17.72
CA LEU A 20 -13.56 3.90 -18.22
C LEU A 20 -12.47 3.19 -19.01
N PHE A 21 -12.12 1.97 -18.59
CA PHE A 21 -11.18 1.12 -19.30
C PHE A 21 -11.87 -0.10 -19.89
N THR A 22 -11.59 -0.39 -21.15
CA THR A 22 -11.98 -1.66 -21.76
C THR A 22 -10.90 -2.70 -21.47
N SER A 23 -11.29 -3.81 -20.85
CA SER A 23 -10.40 -4.95 -20.66
C SER A 23 -10.05 -5.58 -22.01
N LEU A 24 -9.02 -6.43 -22.02
CA LEU A 24 -8.66 -7.24 -23.19
C LEU A 24 -8.90 -8.73 -22.91
N PRO A 25 -9.15 -9.55 -23.93
CA PRO A 25 -9.06 -11.00 -23.79
C PRO A 25 -7.67 -11.40 -23.27
N GLU A 26 -7.62 -12.27 -22.27
CA GLU A 26 -6.36 -12.66 -21.62
C GLU A 26 -5.34 -13.26 -22.60
N ASN A 27 -5.81 -14.02 -23.59
CA ASN A 27 -4.96 -14.63 -24.63
C ASN A 27 -4.41 -13.63 -25.67
N ALA A 28 -4.86 -12.37 -25.64
CA ALA A 28 -4.45 -11.33 -26.58
C ALA A 28 -3.31 -10.44 -26.06
N VAL A 29 -2.86 -10.63 -24.82
CA VAL A 29 -1.82 -9.80 -24.18
C VAL A 29 -0.65 -10.65 -23.69
N THR A 30 0.51 -10.01 -23.53
CA THR A 30 1.64 -10.61 -22.80
C THR A 30 1.61 -10.14 -21.35
N LYS A 31 2.12 -10.96 -20.42
CA LYS A 31 2.03 -10.68 -18.96
C LYS A 31 2.67 -9.35 -18.53
N ASN A 32 3.62 -8.82 -19.28
CA ASN A 32 4.37 -7.61 -18.93
C ASN A 32 3.91 -6.37 -19.72
N ASP A 33 2.80 -6.47 -20.45
CA ASP A 33 2.18 -5.34 -21.14
C ASP A 33 1.20 -4.62 -20.21
N TYR A 34 1.51 -3.37 -19.87
CA TYR A 34 0.71 -2.52 -18.99
C TYR A 34 0.23 -1.29 -19.75
N ARG A 35 -1.07 -1.24 -20.07
CA ARG A 35 -1.65 -0.14 -20.86
C ARG A 35 -1.99 1.11 -20.05
N PHE A 36 -2.12 0.98 -18.74
CA PHE A 36 -2.59 2.05 -17.88
C PHE A 36 -1.57 2.38 -16.80
N TYR A 37 -1.62 3.62 -16.30
CA TYR A 37 -0.71 4.11 -15.29
C TYR A 37 -1.42 5.10 -14.37
N ASP A 38 -1.38 4.86 -13.07
CA ASP A 38 -1.81 5.84 -12.08
C ASP A 38 -0.59 6.67 -11.65
N ALA A 39 -0.62 7.97 -11.95
CA ALA A 39 0.52 8.86 -11.70
C ALA A 39 0.77 9.10 -10.20
N ASN A 40 -0.27 9.00 -9.36
CA ASN A 40 -0.17 9.30 -7.93
C ASN A 40 0.52 8.16 -7.17
N SER A 41 0.05 6.92 -7.36
CA SER A 41 0.65 5.73 -6.75
C SER A 41 1.84 5.19 -7.55
N LYS A 42 2.04 5.70 -8.77
CA LYS A 42 3.06 5.25 -9.72
C LYS A 42 2.99 3.74 -9.96
N ILE A 43 1.77 3.27 -10.19
CA ILE A 43 1.44 1.88 -10.51
C ILE A 43 1.07 1.79 -11.97
N ARG A 44 1.76 0.93 -12.71
CA ARG A 44 1.35 0.48 -14.04
C ARG A 44 0.36 -0.68 -13.86
N TYR A 45 -0.70 -0.70 -14.65
CA TYR A 45 -1.71 -1.75 -14.53
C TYR A 45 -2.33 -2.15 -15.87
N GLN A 46 -2.87 -3.37 -15.87
CA GLN A 46 -3.57 -3.99 -16.98
C GLN A 46 -4.79 -4.74 -16.46
N ILE A 47 -5.90 -4.61 -17.19
CA ILE A 47 -7.13 -5.35 -16.93
C ILE A 47 -7.41 -6.24 -18.12
N THR A 48 -7.56 -7.53 -17.86
CA THR A 48 -7.93 -8.52 -18.86
C THR A 48 -9.03 -9.41 -18.31
N ASN A 49 -9.66 -10.17 -19.18
CA ASN A 49 -10.63 -11.16 -18.78
C ASN A 49 -10.56 -12.42 -19.63
N GLU A 50 -10.97 -13.51 -19.01
CA GLU A 50 -11.35 -14.75 -19.66
C GLU A 50 -12.88 -14.87 -19.64
N GLU A 51 -13.42 -16.02 -20.01
CA GLU A 51 -14.86 -16.30 -19.97
C GLU A 51 -15.44 -16.18 -18.54
N LYS A 52 -14.68 -16.62 -17.53
CA LYS A 52 -15.17 -16.74 -16.14
C LYS A 52 -14.49 -15.82 -15.15
N ASN A 53 -13.33 -15.29 -15.50
CA ASN A 53 -12.46 -14.56 -14.58
C ASN A 53 -12.15 -13.16 -15.09
N LEU A 54 -12.08 -12.24 -14.15
CA LEU A 54 -11.39 -10.97 -14.30
C LEU A 54 -9.94 -11.15 -13.84
N ILE A 55 -9.00 -10.60 -14.60
CA ILE A 55 -7.58 -10.61 -14.29
C ILE A 55 -7.09 -9.17 -14.18
N ILE A 56 -6.43 -8.86 -13.07
CA ILE A 56 -5.87 -7.53 -12.78
C ILE A 56 -4.38 -7.71 -12.53
N ARG A 57 -3.56 -7.01 -13.32
CA ARG A 57 -2.10 -6.99 -13.15
C ARG A 57 -1.65 -5.61 -12.76
N LEU A 58 -0.79 -5.54 -11.75
CA LEU A 58 -0.12 -4.32 -11.31
C LEU A 58 1.39 -4.52 -11.32
N ASN A 59 2.11 -3.45 -11.59
CA ASN A 59 3.56 -3.39 -11.46
C ASN A 59 3.98 -2.03 -10.93
N THR A 60 4.97 -2.03 -10.05
CA THR A 60 5.58 -0.80 -9.55
C THR A 60 7.03 -1.05 -9.16
N VAL A 61 7.85 -0.03 -9.36
CA VAL A 61 9.24 0.07 -8.92
C VAL A 61 9.41 1.06 -7.76
N GLU A 62 8.30 1.60 -7.27
CA GLU A 62 8.33 2.71 -6.33
C GLU A 62 8.31 2.19 -4.91
N ILE A 63 9.46 2.29 -4.26
CA ILE A 63 9.70 1.78 -2.91
C ILE A 63 8.60 2.19 -1.91
N PRO A 64 8.12 3.46 -1.85
CA PRO A 64 7.03 3.82 -0.94
C PRO A 64 5.75 3.02 -1.21
N THR A 65 5.40 2.82 -2.49
CA THR A 65 4.22 2.07 -2.92
C THR A 65 4.37 0.58 -2.59
N ILE A 66 5.53 -0.01 -2.89
CA ILE A 66 5.85 -1.39 -2.54
C ILE A 66 5.72 -1.59 -1.03
N MET A 67 6.24 -0.66 -0.24
CA MET A 67 6.22 -0.78 1.22
C MET A 67 4.82 -0.68 1.82
N LYS A 68 3.94 0.16 1.26
CA LYS A 68 2.52 0.17 1.65
C LYS A 68 1.89 -1.17 1.34
N ILE A 69 2.01 -1.66 0.10
CA ILE A 69 1.45 -2.96 -0.32
C ILE A 69 1.90 -4.10 0.60
N LEU A 70 3.19 -4.19 0.94
CA LEU A 70 3.72 -5.27 1.75
C LEU A 70 3.35 -5.17 3.24
N ARG A 71 3.13 -3.96 3.77
CA ARG A 71 2.90 -3.73 5.21
C ARG A 71 1.45 -3.51 5.57
N SER A 72 0.74 -2.65 4.84
CA SER A 72 -0.69 -2.36 5.03
C SER A 72 -1.58 -3.18 4.09
N GLY A 73 -0.99 -4.00 3.23
CA GLY A 73 -1.74 -4.83 2.28
C GLY A 73 -2.24 -4.05 1.08
N LEU A 74 -2.87 -4.77 0.15
CA LEU A 74 -3.51 -4.19 -1.02
C LEU A 74 -4.91 -4.75 -1.17
N THR A 75 -5.89 -3.86 -1.24
CA THR A 75 -7.31 -4.19 -1.34
C THR A 75 -7.83 -3.83 -2.73
N PHE A 76 -8.44 -4.82 -3.38
CA PHE A 76 -9.19 -4.67 -4.62
C PHE A 76 -10.68 -4.64 -4.27
N TYR A 77 -11.29 -3.47 -4.36
CA TYR A 77 -12.74 -3.29 -4.20
C TYR A 77 -13.44 -3.50 -5.53
N PHE A 78 -14.60 -4.13 -5.49
CA PHE A 78 -15.45 -4.36 -6.66
C PHE A 78 -16.86 -3.80 -6.39
N ASP A 79 -17.28 -2.83 -7.18
CA ASP A 79 -18.64 -2.27 -7.09
C ASP A 79 -19.34 -2.32 -8.44
N VAL A 80 -20.35 -3.19 -8.51
CA VAL A 80 -21.19 -3.41 -9.69
C VAL A 80 -22.02 -2.19 -10.08
N ASN A 81 -22.18 -1.20 -9.18
CA ASN A 81 -22.97 0.00 -9.43
C ASN A 81 -22.13 1.18 -9.95
N GLY A 82 -20.80 1.07 -9.93
CA GLY A 82 -19.91 2.13 -10.41
C GLY A 82 -19.82 3.34 -9.49
N LYS A 83 -20.15 3.19 -8.20
CA LYS A 83 -20.28 4.22 -7.17
C LYS A 83 -19.21 4.12 -6.07
N LYS A 84 -18.13 3.37 -6.30
CA LYS A 84 -17.02 3.18 -5.36
C LYS A 84 -17.43 2.55 -4.02
N GLN A 85 -18.41 1.64 -4.03
CA GLN A 85 -18.76 0.91 -2.81
C GLN A 85 -17.66 -0.08 -2.39
N THR A 86 -17.49 -0.27 -1.09
CA THR A 86 -16.41 -1.07 -0.50
C THR A 86 -16.89 -2.40 0.10
N LYS A 87 -18.10 -2.85 -0.27
CA LYS A 87 -18.76 -4.04 0.32
C LYS A 87 -18.26 -5.39 -0.20
N VAL A 88 -17.65 -5.40 -1.39
CA VAL A 88 -17.08 -6.59 -2.00
C VAL A 88 -15.62 -6.31 -2.28
N TYR A 89 -14.71 -7.08 -1.69
CA TYR A 89 -13.29 -6.87 -1.87
C TYR A 89 -12.45 -8.10 -1.65
N PHE A 90 -11.26 -8.08 -2.24
CA PHE A 90 -10.18 -9.02 -1.94
C PHE A 90 -8.98 -8.24 -1.40
N GLN A 91 -8.40 -8.68 -0.29
CA GLN A 91 -7.21 -8.09 0.29
C GLN A 91 -6.08 -9.12 0.38
N TYR A 92 -4.94 -8.77 -0.21
CA TYR A 92 -3.69 -9.50 -0.04
C TYR A 92 -2.47 -8.60 -0.39
N PRO A 93 -1.34 -8.72 0.31
CA PRO A 93 -1.19 -9.32 1.63
C PRO A 93 -2.19 -8.72 2.63
N ILE A 94 -2.52 -9.45 3.69
CA ILE A 94 -3.32 -8.89 4.78
C ILE A 94 -2.43 -7.98 5.64
N ALA A 95 -2.94 -6.80 5.99
CA ALA A 95 -2.27 -5.92 6.94
C ALA A 95 -2.04 -6.67 8.25
N HIS A 96 -0.80 -6.74 8.73
CA HIS A 96 -0.56 -7.16 10.10
C HIS A 96 -0.75 -5.94 11.00
N ASN A 97 -1.85 -5.93 11.74
CA ASN A 97 -2.12 -4.95 12.78
C ASN A 97 -0.98 -4.98 13.82
N GLY A 98 0.06 -4.17 13.62
CA GLY A 98 1.11 -3.89 14.61
C GLY A 98 2.21 -4.93 14.82
N GLN A 99 2.26 -6.06 14.11
CA GLN A 99 3.25 -7.12 14.37
C GLN A 99 4.45 -7.23 13.41
N MET A 100 4.56 -6.39 12.38
CA MET A 100 5.88 -6.14 11.83
C MET A 100 6.64 -5.15 12.73
N SER A 101 7.00 -5.61 13.93
CA SER A 101 8.26 -5.16 14.54
C SER A 101 9.41 -5.75 13.74
N VAL A 102 9.51 -5.39 12.46
CA VAL A 102 10.81 -5.37 11.80
C VAL A 102 11.41 -4.02 12.13
N ALA A 103 11.69 -3.81 13.42
CA ALA A 103 12.99 -3.24 13.69
C ALA A 103 13.93 -4.27 13.07
N PRO A 104 14.65 -3.97 11.98
CA PRO A 104 15.77 -4.83 11.64
C PRO A 104 16.55 -4.93 12.95
N GLU A 105 16.73 -6.13 13.49
CA GLU A 105 17.84 -6.38 14.40
C GLU A 105 19.00 -5.71 13.71
N ARG A 106 19.44 -4.55 14.21
CA ARG A 106 20.49 -3.79 13.53
C ARG A 106 21.65 -4.77 13.51
N PRO A 107 22.05 -5.32 12.35
CA PRO A 107 23.42 -5.78 12.24
C PRO A 107 24.26 -4.58 12.65
N GLU A 108 25.37 -4.80 13.36
CA GLU A 108 26.35 -3.75 13.54
C GLU A 108 26.85 -3.32 12.16
N PHE A 109 26.14 -2.39 11.52
CA PHE A 109 26.52 -1.88 10.22
C PHE A 109 27.82 -1.13 10.42
N LEU A 110 28.87 -1.60 9.75
CA LEU A 110 30.06 -0.80 9.51
C LEU A 110 29.58 0.57 8.97
N LYS A 111 30.04 1.65 9.61
CA LYS A 111 29.71 3.03 9.21
C LYS A 111 29.80 3.17 7.69
N GLY A 112 28.67 3.42 7.03
CA GLY A 112 28.61 3.73 5.60
C GLY A 112 27.84 2.75 4.71
N GLN A 113 27.40 1.60 5.20
CA GLN A 113 26.54 0.69 4.42
C GLN A 113 25.06 0.87 4.79
N ARG A 114 24.24 1.23 3.79
CA ARG A 114 22.78 1.27 3.93
C ARG A 114 22.26 -0.17 3.77
N PRO A 115 21.35 -0.64 4.66
CA PRO A 115 20.66 -1.89 4.40
C PRO A 115 19.83 -1.77 3.12
N GLU A 116 20.15 -2.61 2.14
CA GLU A 116 19.28 -2.82 0.98
C GLU A 116 17.96 -3.43 1.46
N MET A 117 16.84 -3.01 0.85
CA MET A 117 15.53 -3.52 1.21
C MET A 117 15.35 -4.94 0.66
N ASP A 118 15.18 -5.91 1.55
CA ASP A 118 14.91 -7.31 1.18
C ASP A 118 13.41 -7.53 0.88
N ILE A 119 12.95 -7.00 -0.27
CA ILE A 119 11.57 -7.14 -0.74
C ILE A 119 11.18 -8.62 -0.86
N LYS A 120 12.09 -9.45 -1.38
CA LYS A 120 11.86 -10.88 -1.54
C LYS A 120 11.65 -11.57 -0.20
N GLY A 121 12.49 -11.29 0.79
CA GLY A 121 12.34 -11.82 2.14
C GLY A 121 11.05 -11.34 2.83
N MET A 122 10.63 -10.10 2.58
CA MET A 122 9.33 -9.60 3.07
C MET A 122 8.16 -10.37 2.46
N LEU A 123 8.17 -10.66 1.15
CA LEU A 123 7.13 -11.48 0.50
C LEU A 123 7.11 -12.91 1.00
N VAL A 124 8.28 -13.52 1.25
CA VAL A 124 8.35 -14.87 1.84
C VAL A 124 7.68 -14.89 3.22
N LYS A 125 7.84 -13.83 4.00
CA LYS A 125 7.22 -13.65 5.33
C LYS A 125 5.76 -13.20 5.28
N ALA A 126 5.27 -12.73 4.14
CA ALA A 126 3.86 -12.36 3.98
C ALA A 126 2.95 -13.55 4.26
N SER A 127 1.77 -13.26 4.81
CA SER A 127 0.70 -14.23 5.08
C SER A 127 0.48 -15.15 3.89
N LYS A 128 0.17 -16.43 4.14
CA LYS A 128 -0.26 -17.37 3.09
C LYS A 128 -1.78 -17.40 2.90
N ILE A 129 -2.46 -16.46 3.58
CA ILE A 129 -3.90 -16.26 3.54
C ILE A 129 -4.19 -14.83 3.07
N GLY A 130 -5.03 -14.71 2.05
CA GLY A 130 -5.74 -13.50 1.68
C GLY A 130 -7.16 -13.52 2.24
N VAL A 131 -7.83 -12.38 2.21
CA VAL A 131 -9.21 -12.25 2.70
C VAL A 131 -10.11 -11.78 1.57
N PHE A 132 -11.18 -12.51 1.32
CA PHE A 132 -12.27 -12.09 0.46
C PHE A 132 -13.50 -11.74 1.30
N VAL A 133 -14.11 -10.58 1.04
CA VAL A 133 -15.34 -10.16 1.69
C VAL A 133 -16.40 -9.90 0.63
N SER A 134 -17.61 -10.40 0.87
CA SER A 134 -18.78 -10.12 0.04
C SER A 134 -20.03 -10.02 0.91
N ASN A 135 -20.65 -8.83 0.95
CA ASN A 135 -21.89 -8.57 1.69
C ASN A 135 -21.83 -9.09 3.13
N ASP A 136 -20.83 -8.63 3.88
CA ASP A 136 -20.59 -8.96 5.29
C ASP A 136 -20.19 -10.42 5.59
N LYS A 137 -19.95 -11.23 4.55
CA LYS A 137 -19.34 -12.56 4.70
C LYS A 137 -17.86 -12.47 4.39
N THR A 138 -17.05 -13.03 5.28
CA THR A 138 -15.59 -13.13 5.14
C THR A 138 -15.19 -14.56 4.82
N GLU A 139 -14.34 -14.73 3.81
CA GLU A 139 -13.75 -15.98 3.37
C GLU A 139 -12.23 -15.84 3.40
N GLU A 140 -11.54 -16.76 4.07
CA GLU A 140 -10.09 -16.86 4.00
C GLU A 140 -9.68 -17.62 2.74
N ILE A 141 -8.77 -17.03 1.98
CA ILE A 141 -8.30 -17.55 0.70
C ILE A 141 -6.86 -18.01 0.86
N SER A 142 -6.61 -19.31 0.72
CA SER A 142 -5.24 -19.84 0.67
C SER A 142 -4.57 -19.45 -0.64
N VAL A 143 -3.56 -18.57 -0.56
CA VAL A 143 -2.86 -18.05 -1.75
C VAL A 143 -1.93 -19.06 -2.39
N LEU A 144 -1.60 -20.13 -1.67
CA LEU A 144 -0.76 -21.24 -2.15
C LEU A 144 -1.58 -22.39 -2.74
N SER A 145 -2.91 -22.37 -2.57
CA SER A 145 -3.76 -23.48 -3.02
C SER A 145 -4.02 -23.38 -4.52
N PRO A 146 -3.63 -24.40 -5.32
CA PRO A 146 -3.92 -24.41 -6.76
C PRO A 146 -5.42 -24.55 -7.06
N ASN A 147 -6.21 -25.01 -6.09
CA ASN A 147 -7.66 -25.21 -6.22
C ASN A 147 -8.47 -23.99 -5.76
N SER A 148 -7.80 -22.91 -5.34
CA SER A 148 -8.51 -21.67 -4.97
C SER A 148 -9.11 -21.02 -6.22
N GLU A 149 -10.39 -20.66 -6.16
CA GLU A 149 -11.04 -19.94 -7.26
C GLU A 149 -10.50 -18.52 -7.41
N ILE A 150 -10.22 -17.85 -6.29
CA ILE A 150 -9.50 -16.57 -6.26
C ILE A 150 -8.02 -16.89 -6.18
N ARG A 151 -7.26 -16.49 -7.20
CA ARG A 151 -5.82 -16.71 -7.26
C ARG A 151 -5.11 -15.37 -7.21
N VAL A 152 -4.09 -15.29 -6.38
CA VAL A 152 -3.22 -14.12 -6.29
C VAL A 152 -1.78 -14.57 -6.37
N ASN A 153 -0.99 -13.85 -7.16
CA ASN A 153 0.45 -14.03 -7.23
C ASN A 153 1.13 -12.68 -7.05
N VAL A 154 2.11 -12.64 -6.15
CA VAL A 154 2.91 -11.44 -5.90
C VAL A 154 4.37 -11.84 -5.97
N GLU A 155 5.08 -11.30 -6.96
CA GLU A 155 6.46 -11.64 -7.23
C GLU A 155 7.33 -10.40 -7.11
N ALA A 156 8.49 -10.56 -6.49
CA ALA A 156 9.58 -9.60 -6.59
C ALA A 156 10.48 -10.03 -7.74
N LEU A 157 10.55 -9.24 -8.82
CA LEU A 157 11.49 -9.50 -9.92
C LEU A 157 12.93 -9.30 -9.43
N ASN A 158 13.11 -8.32 -8.55
CA ASN A 158 14.34 -7.95 -7.87
C ASN A 158 13.99 -7.22 -6.55
N ASN A 159 14.99 -6.71 -5.84
CA ASN A 159 14.78 -5.93 -4.60
C ASN A 159 14.28 -4.49 -4.84
N SER A 160 13.77 -4.17 -6.03
CA SER A 160 13.24 -2.85 -6.36
C SER A 160 11.92 -2.88 -7.13
N GLU A 161 11.39 -4.04 -7.48
CA GLU A 161 10.24 -4.17 -8.38
C GLU A 161 9.35 -5.33 -7.97
N ILE A 162 8.04 -5.07 -7.91
CA ILE A 162 7.03 -6.11 -7.68
C ILE A 162 6.02 -6.15 -8.82
N THR A 163 5.55 -7.37 -9.11
CA THR A 163 4.36 -7.63 -9.90
C THR A 163 3.29 -8.24 -9.02
N TYR A 164 2.03 -7.87 -9.29
CA TYR A 164 0.86 -8.36 -8.59
C TYR A 164 -0.15 -8.83 -9.63
N GLU A 165 -0.58 -10.08 -9.58
CA GLU A 165 -1.59 -10.66 -10.48
C GLU A 165 -2.73 -11.22 -9.64
N LEU A 166 -3.93 -10.66 -9.80
CA LEU A 166 -5.18 -11.17 -9.21
C LEU A 166 -6.05 -11.77 -10.32
N SER A 167 -6.51 -13.00 -10.12
CA SER A 167 -7.54 -13.65 -10.92
C SER A 167 -8.74 -13.94 -10.01
N ILE A 168 -9.89 -13.37 -10.34
CA ILE A 168 -11.12 -13.49 -9.56
C ILE A 168 -12.30 -13.89 -10.45
N PRO A 169 -13.12 -14.89 -10.07
CA PRO A 169 -14.31 -15.24 -10.81
C PRO A 169 -15.35 -14.12 -10.81
N PHE A 170 -16.03 -13.91 -11.93
CA PHE A 170 -17.13 -12.95 -12.02
C PHE A 170 -18.26 -13.25 -11.03
N THR A 171 -18.48 -14.52 -10.72
CA THR A 171 -19.48 -14.99 -9.75
C THR A 171 -19.15 -14.60 -8.31
N LYS A 172 -17.86 -14.41 -7.97
CA LYS A 172 -17.45 -13.87 -6.67
C LYS A 172 -17.75 -12.37 -6.59
N ILE A 173 -17.59 -11.63 -7.68
CA ILE A 173 -17.91 -10.19 -7.75
C ILE A 173 -19.43 -9.96 -7.69
N SER A 174 -20.19 -10.75 -8.45
CA SER A 174 -21.64 -10.69 -8.50
C SER A 174 -22.24 -12.08 -8.73
N ALA A 175 -23.22 -12.47 -7.92
CA ALA A 175 -23.89 -13.77 -8.06
C ALA A 175 -24.50 -14.00 -9.46
N ASN A 176 -24.86 -12.92 -10.16
CA ASN A 176 -25.40 -12.98 -11.52
C ASN A 176 -24.32 -13.05 -12.61
N GLY A 177 -23.04 -13.05 -12.26
CA GLY A 177 -21.92 -13.08 -13.20
C GLY A 177 -21.82 -11.81 -14.07
N THR A 178 -21.29 -11.97 -15.29
CA THR A 178 -20.99 -10.87 -16.23
C THR A 178 -22.18 -9.96 -16.58
N PRO A 179 -23.45 -10.42 -16.70
CA PRO A 179 -24.59 -9.52 -16.95
C PRO A 179 -24.76 -8.38 -15.93
N ALA A 180 -24.33 -8.59 -14.69
CA ALA A 180 -24.43 -7.58 -13.63
C ALA A 180 -23.22 -6.63 -13.57
N LEU A 181 -22.22 -6.79 -14.45
CA LEU A 181 -20.96 -6.05 -14.40
C LEU A 181 -20.89 -4.88 -15.38
N SER A 182 -22.01 -4.48 -15.99
CA SER A 182 -22.07 -3.38 -16.97
C SER A 182 -21.63 -2.01 -16.44
N ASN A 183 -21.65 -1.83 -15.12
CA ASN A 183 -21.18 -0.62 -14.44
C ASN A 183 -20.08 -0.90 -13.43
N LEU A 184 -19.36 -2.02 -13.58
CA LEU A 184 -18.31 -2.41 -12.65
C LEU A 184 -17.27 -1.29 -12.49
N SER A 185 -17.08 -0.83 -11.26
CA SER A 185 -15.91 -0.06 -10.86
C SER A 185 -15.01 -0.86 -9.94
N ILE A 186 -13.71 -0.67 -10.10
CA ILE A 186 -12.67 -1.31 -9.32
C ILE A 186 -11.88 -0.24 -8.59
N GLY A 187 -11.66 -0.45 -7.30
CA GLY A 187 -10.83 0.38 -6.44
C GLY A 187 -9.58 -0.37 -6.02
N ILE A 188 -8.42 0.25 -6.15
CA ILE A 188 -7.14 -0.31 -5.72
C ILE A 188 -6.62 0.55 -4.59
N VAL A 189 -6.55 -0.03 -3.39
CA VAL A 189 -6.30 0.72 -2.16
C VAL A 189 -5.26 0.05 -1.28
N SER A 190 -4.26 0.81 -0.85
CA SER A 190 -3.33 0.43 0.22
C SER A 190 -3.27 1.57 1.23
N GLU A 191 -3.50 1.26 2.50
CA GLU A 191 -3.57 2.28 3.54
C GLU A 191 -2.21 2.96 3.77
N LYS A 192 -2.27 4.21 4.25
CA LYS A 192 -1.07 4.93 4.71
C LYS A 192 -0.38 4.17 5.84
N LEU A 193 0.93 4.33 5.93
CA LEU A 193 1.69 3.78 7.04
C LEU A 193 1.78 4.83 8.15
N GLU A 194 1.12 4.55 9.28
CA GLU A 194 1.26 5.35 10.50
C GLU A 194 2.72 5.22 10.99
N MET A 195 3.51 6.27 10.80
CA MET A 195 4.82 6.35 11.43
C MET A 195 4.62 6.81 12.86
N HIS A 196 4.72 5.88 13.82
CA HIS A 196 4.95 6.28 15.19
C HIS A 196 6.29 7.00 15.25
N THR A 197 6.24 8.34 15.22
CA THR A 197 7.36 9.14 15.65
C THR A 197 7.60 8.73 17.10
N LYS A 198 8.74 8.07 17.36
CA LYS A 198 9.28 8.00 18.71
C LYS A 198 9.66 9.43 19.10
N THR A 199 8.65 10.23 19.41
CA THR A 199 8.79 11.46 20.16
C THR A 199 9.51 11.08 21.45
N GLY A 200 10.62 11.77 21.68
CA GLY A 200 11.75 11.24 22.43
C GLY A 200 11.37 10.51 23.69
N SER A 201 11.95 9.33 23.87
CA SER A 201 12.21 8.79 25.19
C SER A 201 13.04 9.81 25.95
N LYS A 202 12.35 10.74 26.64
CA LYS A 202 12.88 11.33 27.86
C LYS A 202 13.31 10.14 28.70
N HIS A 203 14.62 10.00 28.86
CA HIS A 203 15.18 9.16 29.90
C HIS A 203 14.71 9.81 31.22
N GLU A 204 13.51 9.46 31.67
CA GLU A 204 13.14 9.58 33.07
C GLU A 204 14.11 8.69 33.83
N GLY A 205 14.84 9.31 34.76
CA GLY A 205 15.91 8.66 35.49
C GLY A 205 15.40 7.41 36.20
N MET A 206 15.97 6.27 35.83
CA MET A 206 15.97 5.09 36.69
C MET A 206 16.97 5.33 37.81
N GLN A 207 16.45 5.89 38.90
CA GLN A 207 17.01 5.80 40.23
C GLN A 207 16.58 4.45 40.81
N GLU A 208 17.34 3.38 40.59
CA GLU A 208 17.29 2.18 41.42
C GLU A 208 18.47 1.26 41.09
N GLY A 209 19.35 1.02 42.07
CA GLY A 209 20.50 0.14 41.90
C GLY A 209 21.64 0.49 42.84
N GLY A 210 21.41 0.27 44.15
CA GLY A 210 22.48 0.36 45.14
C GLY A 210 23.57 -0.68 44.89
N SER A 211 24.83 -0.22 44.90
CA SER A 211 25.99 -1.05 45.17
C SER A 211 26.98 -0.23 46.02
N PRO A 212 27.35 -0.71 47.22
CA PRO A 212 28.32 -0.03 48.06
C PRO A 212 29.74 -0.47 47.67
N GLY A 213 30.60 0.47 47.25
CA GLY A 213 31.98 0.11 46.95
C GLY A 213 32.88 1.23 46.44
N GLY A 214 33.50 1.96 47.38
CA GLY A 214 34.90 2.42 47.34
C GLY A 214 35.37 3.49 46.32
N MET A 215 36.41 4.23 46.76
CA MET A 215 37.26 5.22 46.04
C MET A 215 36.60 6.60 45.83
N GLN A 216 36.81 7.60 46.70
CA GLN A 216 38.04 8.35 47.00
C GLN A 216 38.58 9.16 45.80
N GLY A 217 38.38 10.47 45.87
CA GLY A 217 39.37 11.45 45.40
C GLY A 217 39.02 12.30 44.17
N GLY A 218 38.74 13.59 44.42
CA GLY A 218 39.50 14.66 43.75
C GLY A 218 38.91 15.35 42.52
N THR A 219 38.48 16.60 42.76
CA THR A 219 38.56 17.78 41.86
C THR A 219 37.50 17.96 40.76
N PRO A 220 36.74 19.07 40.77
CA PRO A 220 36.16 19.68 39.58
C PRO A 220 37.06 20.81 39.05
N PRO A 221 37.21 20.94 37.74
CA PRO A 221 37.24 22.30 37.19
C PRO A 221 36.42 22.48 35.91
N ASN A 222 35.64 23.55 35.93
CA ASN A 222 35.31 24.45 34.83
C ASN A 222 35.80 24.09 33.41
N GLY A 223 34.87 24.12 32.45
CA GLY A 223 35.18 24.32 31.03
C GLY A 223 33.90 24.36 30.18
N ARG A 224 33.23 25.52 30.09
CA ARG A 224 33.14 26.32 28.85
C ARG A 224 33.16 25.52 27.55
N GLY A 225 32.00 25.52 26.90
CA GLY A 225 31.90 25.72 25.45
C GLY A 225 32.00 24.48 24.57
N ARG A 226 30.88 24.14 23.92
CA ARG A 226 30.83 24.18 22.46
C ARG A 226 29.39 24.08 21.97
N GLN A 227 28.92 25.24 21.53
CA GLN A 227 28.11 25.39 20.34
C GLN A 227 28.58 24.40 19.26
N GLY A 228 27.65 23.56 18.80
CA GLY A 228 27.87 22.60 17.73
C GLY A 228 26.56 22.43 16.97
N GLY A 229 26.21 23.45 16.19
CA GLY A 229 25.29 23.25 15.08
C GLY A 229 25.94 22.31 14.08
N MET A 230 25.36 21.12 13.93
CA MET A 230 25.45 20.35 12.68
C MET A 230 24.24 20.81 11.88
N GLN A 231 24.38 21.75 10.96
CA GLN A 231 25.06 21.62 9.67
C GLN A 231 24.37 20.50 8.87
N ASP A 232 23.31 20.94 8.19
CA ASP A 232 22.75 20.34 6.99
C ASP A 232 23.87 19.70 6.18
N SER A 233 23.87 18.37 6.20
CA SER A 233 24.71 17.55 5.36
C SER A 233 23.76 16.81 4.44
N ASP A 234 23.71 17.28 3.20
CA ASP A 234 23.36 16.57 1.97
C ASP A 234 22.82 15.15 2.22
N ARG A 235 21.52 15.07 2.49
CA ARG A 235 20.80 13.80 2.51
C ARG A 235 20.50 13.44 1.05
N PRO A 236 21.04 12.33 0.51
CA PRO A 236 20.67 11.86 -0.82
C PRO A 236 19.18 11.51 -0.83
N ASP A 237 18.48 11.95 -1.87
CA ASP A 237 17.03 11.86 -2.14
C ASP A 237 16.42 10.43 -2.17
N ASP A 238 17.16 9.40 -1.75
CA ASP A 238 16.75 8.00 -1.81
C ASP A 238 16.08 7.47 -0.52
N GLU A 239 15.95 8.29 0.51
CA GLU A 239 15.08 7.94 1.63
C GLU A 239 13.62 8.08 1.14
N PRO A 240 12.76 7.04 1.21
CA PRO A 240 11.36 7.18 0.79
C PRO A 240 10.78 8.36 1.57
N ASN A 241 10.54 9.46 0.85
CA ASN A 241 10.15 10.74 1.43
C ASN A 241 9.04 10.47 2.46
N MET A 242 9.21 10.88 3.72
CA MET A 242 8.20 10.60 4.75
C MET A 242 6.80 11.05 4.32
N ALA A 243 6.72 12.10 3.50
CA ALA A 243 5.47 12.57 2.90
C ALA A 243 4.84 11.56 1.92
N SER A 244 5.63 10.77 1.19
CA SER A 244 5.10 9.74 0.29
C SER A 244 4.62 8.50 1.03
N MET A 245 5.09 8.25 2.25
CA MET A 245 4.64 7.13 3.09
C MET A 245 3.35 7.43 3.87
N SER A 246 3.04 8.71 4.09
CA SER A 246 1.84 9.17 4.81
C SER A 246 0.59 9.28 3.93
N THR A 247 0.72 9.15 2.62
CA THR A 247 -0.40 9.08 1.67
C THR A 247 -0.83 7.63 1.43
N SER A 248 -2.12 7.39 1.21
CA SER A 248 -2.60 6.08 0.74
C SER A 248 -2.25 5.87 -0.74
N VAL A 249 -2.19 4.62 -1.17
CA VAL A 249 -2.44 4.27 -2.58
C VAL A 249 -3.96 4.21 -2.70
N GLU A 250 -4.54 5.02 -3.57
CA GLU A 250 -5.97 4.94 -3.86
C GLU A 250 -6.24 5.45 -5.28
N PHE A 251 -6.80 4.58 -6.12
CA PHE A 251 -7.35 4.98 -7.40
C PHE A 251 -8.51 4.06 -7.79
N TRP A 252 -9.43 4.61 -8.58
CA TRP A 252 -10.65 3.94 -8.99
C TRP A 252 -10.90 4.15 -10.48
N PHE A 253 -11.44 3.14 -11.12
CA PHE A 253 -11.82 3.19 -12.53
C PHE A 253 -13.01 2.28 -12.79
N LYS A 254 -13.72 2.53 -13.89
CA LYS A 254 -14.74 1.63 -14.44
C LYS A 254 -14.12 0.66 -15.43
N VAL A 255 -14.72 -0.51 -15.54
CA VAL A 255 -14.30 -1.54 -16.50
C VAL A 255 -15.46 -1.90 -17.41
N ASP A 256 -15.19 -1.88 -18.71
CA ASP A 256 -16.01 -2.53 -19.74
C ASP A 256 -15.33 -3.85 -20.14
N LEU A 257 -16.08 -4.96 -20.07
CA LEU A 257 -15.50 -6.29 -20.28
C LEU A 257 -15.37 -6.59 -21.78
N ALA A 258 -14.21 -7.11 -22.19
CA ALA A 258 -14.05 -7.67 -23.52
C ALA A 258 -15.03 -8.83 -23.73
N LYS A 259 -15.61 -8.87 -24.93
CA LYS A 259 -16.55 -9.89 -25.36
C LYS A 259 -15.83 -11.08 -25.97
#